data_AF-A0A434S030-F1
#
_entry.id   AF-A0A434S030-F1
#
_cell.length_a   1.000
_cell.length_b   1.000
_cell.length_c   1.000
_cell.angle_alpha   90.00
_cell.angle_beta   90.00
_cell.angle_gamma   90.00
#
_symmetry.space_group_name_H-M   'P 1'
#
loop_
_entity.id
_entity.type
_entity.pdbx_description
1 polymer ?
#
loop_
_entity_poly.entity_id
_entity_poly.type
_entity_poly.pdbx_seq_one_letter_code
_entity_poly.pdbx_strand_id
1 'polypeptide(L)' 'LEVLVPGTEFALRRTADADLIGNEFGFGRELFAGFRQLVGRADHGAAAFANA' A
#
# COMPACT_ATOMS: atom_id res chain seq x y z
N LEU A 1 0.43 4.93 17.16
CA LEU A 1 1.30 3.73 17.12
C LEU A 1 2.72 4.19 17.33
N GLU A 2 3.51 3.46 18.12
CA GLU A 2 4.92 3.78 18.39
C GLU A 2 5.80 2.58 18.05
N VAL A 3 6.97 2.82 17.45
CA VAL A 3 7.98 1.80 17.17
C VAL A 3 9.10 1.94 18.20
N LEU A 4 9.28 0.93 19.04
CA LEU A 4 10.19 0.95 20.19
C LEU A 4 11.65 0.64 19.79
N VAL A 5 12.17 1.32 18.77
CA VAL A 5 13.59 1.29 18.38
C VAL A 5 14.08 2.70 18.03
N PRO A 6 15.38 3.01 18.18
CA PRO A 6 15.90 4.31 17.76
C PRO A 6 15.61 4.60 16.28
N GLY A 7 15.21 5.84 15.97
CA GLY A 7 14.85 6.23 14.60
C GLY A 7 16.00 6.04 13.59
N THR A 8 17.25 6.23 14.03
CA THR A 8 18.45 5.99 13.22
C THR A 8 18.63 4.51 12.88
N GLU A 9 18.32 3.61 13.82
CA GLU A 9 18.34 2.17 13.56
C GLU A 9 17.22 1.78 12.59
N PHE A 10 16.01 2.29 12.81
CA PHE A 10 14.87 1.99 11.95
C PHE A 10 15.10 2.44 10.50
N ALA A 11 15.68 3.63 10.30
CA ALA A 11 15.99 4.18 8.98
C ALA A 11 17.01 3.36 8.18
N LEU A 12 17.86 2.57 8.85
CA LEU A 12 18.87 1.72 8.20
C LEU A 12 18.33 0.33 7.80
N ARG A 13 17.13 -0.04 8.27
CA ARG A 13 16.55 -1.35 7.96
C ARG A 13 16.14 -1.41 6.49
N ARG A 14 16.61 -2.44 5.78
CA ARG A 14 16.09 -2.77 4.45
C ARG A 14 14.62 -3.17 4.56
N THR A 15 13.79 -2.67 3.65
CA THR A 15 12.40 -3.11 3.52
C THR A 15 12.35 -4.58 3.10
N ALA A 16 11.46 -5.35 3.72
CA ALA A 16 11.23 -6.73 3.29
C ALA A 16 10.57 -6.74 1.90
N ASP A 17 11.05 -7.63 1.04
CA ASP A 17 10.39 -7.91 -0.23
C ASP A 17 9.13 -8.73 0.04
N ALA A 18 7.99 -8.31 -0.50
CA ALA A 18 6.71 -9.00 -0.35
C ALA A 18 6.20 -9.44 -1.73
N ASP A 19 5.98 -10.75 -1.90
CA ASP A 19 5.30 -11.28 -3.09
C ASP A 19 3.78 -11.10 -2.95
N LEU A 20 3.24 -10.19 -3.76
CA LEU A 20 1.83 -9.83 -3.77
C LEU A 20 1.12 -10.24 -5.06
N ILE A 21 1.76 -11.01 -5.94
CA ILE A 21 1.23 -11.36 -7.27
C ILE A 21 -0.15 -12.05 -7.14
N GLY A 22 -0.30 -12.92 -6.13
CA GLY A 22 -1.56 -13.60 -5.84
C GLY A 22 -2.73 -12.69 -5.43
N ASN A 23 -2.50 -11.41 -5.15
CA ASN A 23 -3.54 -10.43 -4.83
C ASN A 23 -4.12 -9.75 -6.08
N GLU A 24 -3.49 -9.90 -7.24
CA GLU A 24 -3.93 -9.23 -8.46
C GLU A 24 -5.09 -9.96 -9.17
N PHE A 25 -5.22 -11.28 -8.95
CA PHE A 25 -6.18 -12.14 -9.63
C PHE A 25 -7.01 -13.04 -8.69
N GLY A 26 -8.04 -13.71 -9.18
CA GLY A 26 -8.99 -14.55 -8.47
C GLY A 26 -10.22 -13.78 -7.97
N PHE A 27 -11.41 -14.39 -8.11
CA PHE A 27 -12.70 -13.86 -7.65
C PHE A 27 -12.99 -12.40 -8.09
N GLY A 28 -12.53 -12.00 -9.27
CA GLY A 28 -12.79 -10.67 -9.84
C GLY A 28 -11.89 -9.55 -9.30
N ARG A 29 -10.83 -9.88 -8.56
CA ARG A 29 -9.84 -8.89 -8.08
C ARG A 29 -9.14 -8.15 -9.22
N GLU A 30 -9.03 -8.76 -10.38
CA GLU A 30 -8.44 -8.21 -11.61
C GLU A 30 -9.17 -6.95 -12.06
N LEU A 31 -10.50 -6.93 -11.91
CA LEU A 31 -11.35 -5.80 -12.30
C LEU A 31 -11.02 -4.51 -11.53
N PHE A 32 -10.34 -4.64 -10.39
CA PHE A 32 -9.97 -3.53 -9.50
C PHE A 32 -8.46 -3.26 -9.50
N ALA A 33 -7.68 -3.91 -10.36
CA ALA A 33 -6.22 -3.71 -10.41
C ALA A 33 -5.85 -2.24 -10.59
N GLY A 34 -6.50 -1.54 -11.53
CA GLY A 34 -6.28 -0.10 -11.76
C GLY A 34 -6.61 0.77 -10.54
N PHE A 35 -7.72 0.48 -9.84
CA PHE A 35 -8.11 1.22 -8.63
C PHE A 35 -7.08 1.09 -7.52
N ARG A 36 -6.52 -0.11 -7.29
CA ARG A 36 -5.49 -0.35 -6.27
C ARG A 36 -4.19 0.39 -6.55
N GLN A 37 -3.86 0.62 -7.82
CA GLN A 37 -2.68 1.39 -8.22
C GLN A 37 -2.88 2.90 -8.07
N LEU A 38 -4.13 3.39 -8.12
CA LEU A 38 -4.46 4.83 -8.08
C LEU A 38 -4.88 5.35 -6.70
N VAL A 39 -5.24 4.45 -5.78
CA VAL A 39 -5.84 4.83 -4.50
C VAL A 39 -4.95 5.78 -3.68
N GLY A 40 -5.54 6.87 -3.22
CA GLY A 40 -4.89 7.81 -2.31
C GLY A 40 -4.69 7.27 -0.91
N ARG A 41 -4.02 8.05 -0.06
CA ARG A 41 -3.82 7.69 1.35
C ARG A 41 -5.14 7.57 2.10
N ALA A 42 -5.17 6.68 3.09
CA ALA A 42 -6.37 6.43 3.91
C ALA A 42 -6.82 7.67 4.72
N ASP A 43 -5.88 8.50 5.17
CA ASP A 43 -6.17 9.78 5.85
C ASP A 43 -6.76 10.85 4.91
N HIS A 44 -6.72 10.63 3.59
CA HIS A 44 -7.42 11.41 2.57
C HIS A 44 -8.63 10.67 1.99
N GLY A 45 -9.15 9.65 2.68
CA GLY A 45 -10.37 8.95 2.31
C GLY A 45 -10.20 7.80 1.32
N ALA A 46 -8.96 7.42 0.97
CA ALA A 46 -8.68 6.30 0.05
C ALA A 46 -9.47 6.36 -1.27
N ALA A 47 -9.61 7.56 -1.84
CA ALA A 47 -10.26 7.73 -3.13
C ALA A 47 -9.30 7.35 -4.27
N ALA A 48 -9.77 6.57 -5.26
CA ALA A 48 -9.01 6.27 -6.49
C ALA A 48 -9.05 7.43 -7.50
N PHE A 49 -10.05 8.30 -7.37
CA PHE A 49 -10.19 9.51 -8.17
C PHE A 49 -10.44 10.67 -7.20
N ALA A 50 -9.46 11.55 -7.05
CA ALA A 50 -9.64 12.84 -6.38
C ALA A 50 -9.90 13.92 -7.45
N ASN A 51 -10.66 14.97 -7.10
CA ASN A 51 -11.17 16.03 -7.97
C ASN A 51 -10.34 16.33 -9.25
N ALA A 52 -11.04 16.40 -10.39
CA ALA A 52 -10.62 17.23 -11.53
C ALA A 52 -10.55 18.70 -11.12
#